data_AF-A0AAN5DH75-F1
#
_entry.id   AF-A0AAN5DH75-F1
#
_cell.length_a   1.000
_cell.length_b   1.000
_cell.length_c   1.000
_cell.angle_alpha   90.00
_cell.angle_beta   90.00
_cell.angle_gamma   90.00
#
_symmetry.space_group_name_H-M   'P 1'
#
loop_
_entity.id
_entity.type
_entity.pdbx_description
1 polymer ?
#
loop_
_entity_poly.entity_id
_entity_poly.type
_entity_poly.pdbx_seq_one_letter_code
_entity_poly.pdbx_strand_id
1 'polypeptide(L)'
;EKFQKMASLPEWSLVVVGDEKTPADWSLPGVHFLSTDIQAAMSVDFGTMRMPTINNSRKNAGYLYAISNGAEWIYDTEDDNELFGKGLDQFDYSTKSSRGLRFAAPDWHQNTVSRSLFNPYRHFGRADVFPRGFPLEFAENHDHHDSSYRLCRVQRPPVVQQVMLLK
;
A
#
# COMPACT_ATOMS: atom_id res chain seq x y z
N GLU A 1 -18.21 12.21 -7.21
CA GLU A 1 -18.77 11.23 -6.26
C GLU A 1 -17.70 10.46 -5.48
N LYS A 2 -16.82 9.67 -6.11
CA LYS A 2 -15.78 8.90 -5.39
C LYS A 2 -14.86 9.75 -4.49
N PHE A 3 -14.24 10.79 -5.04
CA PHE A 3 -13.36 11.67 -4.24
C PHE A 3 -14.13 12.40 -3.13
N GLN A 4 -15.41 12.71 -3.34
CA GLN A 4 -16.26 13.31 -2.29
C GLN A 4 -16.48 12.34 -1.13
N LYS A 5 -16.72 11.05 -1.43
CA LYS A 5 -16.86 10.00 -0.41
C LYS A 5 -15.56 9.81 0.40
N MET A 6 -14.40 9.86 -0.26
CA MET A 6 -13.11 9.76 0.42
C MET A 6 -12.81 11.02 1.24
N ALA A 7 -13.12 12.20 0.72
CA ALA A 7 -12.95 13.48 1.42
C ALA A 7 -13.90 13.66 2.61
N SER A 8 -15.02 12.91 2.66
CA SER A 8 -15.96 12.93 3.79
C SER A 8 -15.61 11.96 4.92
N LEU A 9 -14.49 11.24 4.85
CA LEU A 9 -14.11 10.31 5.90
C LEU A 9 -13.70 11.08 7.17
N PRO A 10 -14.33 10.80 8.33
CA PRO A 10 -13.98 11.47 9.58
C PRO A 10 -12.55 11.10 10.00
N GLU A 11 -11.81 12.04 10.59
CA GLU A 11 -10.40 11.87 11.02
C GLU A 11 -9.38 11.61 9.88
N TRP A 12 -9.81 11.65 8.61
CA TRP A 12 -8.93 11.48 7.45
C TRP A 12 -8.90 12.73 6.58
N SER A 13 -7.70 13.06 6.08
CA SER A 13 -7.50 14.10 5.07
C SER A 13 -7.18 13.47 3.72
N LEU A 14 -7.91 13.85 2.68
CA LEU A 14 -7.65 13.37 1.34
C LEU A 14 -6.57 14.23 0.66
N VAL A 15 -5.49 13.59 0.22
CA VAL A 15 -4.43 14.19 -0.60
C VAL A 15 -4.52 13.58 -2.00
N VAL A 16 -4.65 14.42 -3.03
CA VAL A 16 -4.67 14.00 -4.44
C VAL A 16 -3.40 14.48 -5.11
N VAL A 17 -2.64 13.54 -5.68
CA VAL A 17 -1.40 13.84 -6.43
C VAL A 17 -1.69 13.82 -7.93
N GLY A 18 -1.84 15.01 -8.51
CA GLY A 18 -2.14 15.18 -9.93
C GLY A 18 -0.97 14.79 -10.84
N ASP A 19 -1.29 14.51 -12.10
CA ASP A 19 -0.31 14.40 -13.19
C ASP A 19 -0.55 15.46 -14.27
N GLU A 20 0.24 15.42 -15.33
CA GLU A 20 0.13 16.31 -16.49
C GLU A 20 -1.24 16.26 -17.18
N LYS A 21 -2.03 15.18 -16.97
CA LYS A 21 -3.39 15.06 -17.52
C LYS A 21 -4.44 15.66 -16.59
N THR A 22 -4.10 15.86 -15.32
CA THR A 22 -4.99 16.44 -14.32
C THR A 22 -5.01 17.97 -14.52
N PRO A 23 -6.19 18.61 -14.65
CA PRO A 23 -6.27 20.06 -14.80
C PRO A 23 -5.55 20.78 -13.65
N ALA A 24 -4.75 21.80 -13.98
CA ALA A 24 -3.98 22.55 -12.98
C ALA A 24 -4.88 23.31 -11.97
N ASP A 25 -6.11 23.63 -12.37
CA ASP A 25 -7.14 24.28 -11.57
C ASP A 25 -8.11 23.29 -10.91
N TRP A 26 -7.82 21.98 -10.98
CA TRP A 26 -8.63 20.98 -10.31
C TRP A 26 -8.70 21.26 -8.80
N SER A 27 -9.91 21.22 -8.26
CA SER A 27 -10.13 21.43 -6.83
C SER A 27 -11.37 20.68 -6.35
N LEU A 28 -11.34 20.28 -5.09
CA LEU A 28 -12.48 19.72 -4.38
C LEU A 28 -12.45 20.24 -2.93
N PRO A 29 -13.54 20.78 -2.38
CA PRO A 29 -13.56 21.24 -1.00
C PRO A 29 -13.15 20.14 -0.02
N GLY A 30 -12.27 20.48 0.93
CA GLY A 30 -11.74 19.52 1.91
C GLY A 30 -10.66 18.59 1.37
N VAL A 31 -10.12 18.83 0.17
CA VAL A 31 -9.07 18.01 -0.44
C VAL A 31 -7.80 18.82 -0.65
N HIS A 32 -6.67 18.21 -0.33
CA HIS A 32 -5.34 18.74 -0.59
C HIS A 32 -4.89 18.28 -1.98
N PHE A 33 -4.94 19.18 -2.96
CA PHE A 33 -4.46 18.88 -4.31
C PHE A 33 -3.00 19.28 -4.49
N LEU A 34 -2.15 18.32 -4.86
CA LEU A 34 -0.75 18.54 -5.20
C LEU A 34 -0.63 18.54 -6.73
N SER A 35 -0.71 19.72 -7.34
CA SER A 35 -0.44 19.90 -8.78
C SER A 35 1.02 19.60 -9.11
N THR A 36 1.35 19.47 -10.38
CA THR A 36 2.74 19.25 -10.83
C THR A 36 3.68 20.35 -10.37
N ASP A 37 3.21 21.59 -10.33
CA ASP A 37 4.00 22.75 -9.89
C ASP A 37 4.27 22.72 -8.37
N ILE A 38 3.26 22.33 -7.58
CA ILE A 38 3.41 22.13 -6.14
C ILE A 38 4.40 21.00 -5.86
N GLN A 39 4.28 19.88 -6.59
CA GLN A 39 5.20 18.74 -6.48
C GLN A 39 6.65 19.14 -6.83
N ALA A 40 6.84 19.99 -7.84
CA ALA A 40 8.15 20.50 -8.21
C ALA A 40 8.73 21.42 -7.12
N ALA A 41 7.93 22.31 -6.55
CA ALA A 41 8.34 23.16 -5.43
C ALA A 41 8.75 22.34 -4.20
N MET A 42 7.95 21.33 -3.83
CA MET A 42 8.28 20.41 -2.73
C MET A 42 9.59 19.67 -2.97
N SER A 43 9.90 19.32 -4.22
CA SER A 43 11.14 18.61 -4.57
C SER A 43 12.40 19.43 -4.26
N VAL A 44 12.28 20.76 -4.27
CA VAL A 44 13.34 21.69 -3.85
C VAL A 44 13.51 21.64 -2.33
N ASP A 45 12.41 21.69 -1.57
CA ASP A 45 12.42 21.66 -0.10
C ASP A 45 12.94 20.33 0.47
N PHE A 46 12.61 19.21 -0.19
CA PHE A 46 13.09 17.86 0.19
C PHE A 46 14.45 17.49 -0.43
N GLY A 47 15.08 18.42 -1.16
CA GLY A 47 16.53 18.43 -1.37
C GLY A 47 17.15 17.40 -2.32
N THR A 48 16.40 16.60 -3.10
CA THR A 48 16.95 15.81 -4.26
C THR A 48 15.93 14.96 -5.03
N MET A 49 14.63 15.21 -4.95
CA MET A 49 13.67 14.32 -5.62
C MET A 49 13.42 14.78 -7.07
N ARG A 50 14.09 14.17 -8.06
CA ARG A 50 13.57 14.19 -9.45
C ARG A 50 12.32 13.33 -9.48
N MET A 51 11.19 13.91 -9.12
CA MET A 51 9.87 13.30 -9.23
C MET A 51 9.61 12.94 -10.70
N PRO A 52 9.51 11.65 -11.06
CA PRO A 52 9.17 11.26 -12.43
C PRO A 52 7.76 11.78 -12.76
N THR A 53 7.59 12.44 -13.90
CA THR A 53 6.31 13.09 -14.24
C THR A 53 5.22 12.12 -14.71
N ILE A 54 5.59 10.86 -15.02
CA ILE A 54 4.76 9.97 -15.85
C ILE A 54 4.29 8.70 -15.11
N ASN A 55 4.69 8.45 -13.85
CA ASN A 55 4.37 7.20 -13.17
C ASN A 55 3.89 7.37 -11.72
N ASN A 56 3.40 6.28 -11.13
CA ASN A 56 2.88 6.24 -9.76
C ASN A 56 3.93 6.59 -8.70
N SER A 57 5.22 6.68 -9.04
CA SER A 57 6.25 7.14 -8.12
C SER A 57 6.03 8.58 -7.66
N ARG A 58 5.21 9.38 -8.36
CA ARG A 58 4.78 10.71 -7.90
C ARG A 58 4.01 10.68 -6.57
N LYS A 59 3.40 9.54 -6.22
CA LYS A 59 2.73 9.36 -4.93
C LYS A 59 3.68 9.58 -3.75
N ASN A 60 4.99 9.51 -3.96
CA ASN A 60 5.99 9.91 -2.99
C ASN A 60 5.84 11.37 -2.52
N ALA A 61 5.41 12.31 -3.37
CA ALA A 61 5.07 13.65 -2.88
C ALA A 61 3.86 13.62 -1.95
N GLY A 62 2.83 12.82 -2.27
CA GLY A 62 1.69 12.60 -1.38
C GLY A 62 2.13 12.05 -0.02
N TYR A 63 3.02 11.05 -0.02
CA TYR A 63 3.60 10.50 1.22
C TYR A 63 4.37 11.55 2.01
N LEU A 64 5.29 12.28 1.39
CA LEU A 64 6.08 13.32 2.07
C LEU A 64 5.20 14.45 2.59
N TYR A 65 4.19 14.87 1.82
CA TYR A 65 3.22 15.88 2.24
C TYR A 65 2.42 15.41 3.45
N ALA A 66 1.89 14.19 3.42
CA ALA A 66 1.13 13.65 4.54
C ALA A 66 2.00 13.54 5.80
N ILE A 67 3.23 13.02 5.68
CA ILE A 67 4.18 12.91 6.79
C ILE A 67 4.54 14.29 7.36
N SER A 68 4.84 15.28 6.50
CA SER A 68 5.19 16.63 6.96
C SER A 68 4.04 17.35 7.65
N ASN A 69 2.79 16.97 7.36
CA ASN A 69 1.59 17.47 8.02
C ASN A 69 1.14 16.59 9.21
N GLY A 70 1.97 15.65 9.67
CA GLY A 70 1.73 14.89 10.90
C GLY A 70 0.83 13.67 10.72
N ALA A 71 0.68 13.14 9.50
CA ALA A 71 -0.08 11.91 9.29
C ALA A 71 0.56 10.73 10.04
N GLU A 72 -0.22 10.09 10.92
CA GLU A 72 0.19 8.85 11.61
C GLU A 72 -0.05 7.61 10.75
N TRP A 73 -1.06 7.68 9.87
CA TRP A 73 -1.45 6.61 8.96
C TRP A 73 -1.67 7.17 7.56
N ILE A 74 -1.24 6.43 6.54
CA ILE A 74 -1.45 6.79 5.14
C ILE A 74 -2.10 5.61 4.43
N TYR A 75 -3.29 5.85 3.90
CA TYR A 75 -3.98 4.92 3.00
C TYR A 75 -3.76 5.39 1.57
N ASP A 76 -2.99 4.61 0.80
CA ASP A 76 -2.74 4.88 -0.62
C ASP A 76 -3.65 4.03 -1.51
N THR A 77 -4.23 4.68 -2.52
CA THR A 77 -5.14 4.04 -3.47
C THR A 77 -5.09 4.73 -4.83
N GLU A 78 -5.57 4.06 -5.88
CA GLU A 78 -5.67 4.62 -7.23
C GLU A 78 -7.05 5.28 -7.45
N ASP A 79 -7.17 6.07 -8.52
CA ASP A 79 -8.38 6.82 -8.88
C ASP A 79 -9.53 5.93 -9.41
N ASP A 80 -9.28 4.65 -9.65
CA ASP A 80 -10.27 3.62 -10.01
C ASP A 80 -10.68 2.69 -8.84
N ASN A 81 -9.98 2.69 -7.70
CA ASN A 81 -10.30 1.87 -6.53
C ASN A 81 -11.42 2.43 -5.61
N GLU A 82 -12.45 1.65 -5.29
CA GLU A 82 -13.49 2.09 -4.36
C GLU A 82 -13.35 1.48 -2.96
N LEU A 83 -13.71 2.26 -1.92
CA LEU A 83 -13.84 1.74 -0.57
C LEU A 83 -15.06 0.83 -0.46
N PHE A 84 -14.81 -0.41 -0.05
CA PHE A 84 -15.82 -1.44 0.16
C PHE A 84 -16.05 -1.72 1.66
N GLY A 85 -17.20 -2.32 1.98
CA GLY A 85 -17.51 -2.80 3.32
C GLY A 85 -17.49 -1.69 4.37
N LYS A 86 -16.66 -1.85 5.41
CA LYS A 86 -16.49 -0.87 6.48
C LYS A 86 -15.53 0.28 6.13
N GLY A 87 -15.11 0.41 4.87
CA GLY A 87 -14.20 1.47 4.45
C GLY A 87 -12.83 1.34 5.13
N LEU A 88 -12.36 2.41 5.78
CA LEU A 88 -11.07 2.38 6.50
C LEU A 88 -11.19 1.77 7.91
N ASP A 89 -12.39 1.63 8.46
CA ASP A 89 -12.60 1.03 9.79
C ASP A 89 -12.34 -0.48 9.84
N GLN A 90 -11.98 -1.09 8.71
CA GLN A 90 -11.60 -2.51 8.63
C GLN A 90 -10.12 -2.77 8.89
N PHE A 91 -9.27 -1.74 8.93
CA PHE A 91 -7.84 -1.87 9.19
C PHE A 91 -7.54 -1.93 10.69
N ASP A 92 -6.45 -2.62 11.05
CA ASP A 92 -5.95 -2.65 12.43
C ASP A 92 -4.92 -1.54 12.63
N TYR A 93 -5.34 -0.48 13.33
CA TYR A 93 -4.53 0.68 13.71
C TYR A 93 -3.78 0.51 15.04
N SER A 94 -3.75 -0.71 15.60
CA SER A 94 -2.96 -1.01 16.81
C SER A 94 -1.48 -0.75 16.56
N THR A 95 -0.86 0.12 17.36
CA THR A 95 0.59 0.41 17.31
C THR A 95 1.41 -0.48 18.25
N LYS A 96 0.75 -1.22 19.16
CA LYS A 96 1.43 -1.94 20.25
C LYS A 96 1.77 -3.38 19.91
N SER A 97 0.80 -4.11 19.39
CA SER A 97 0.98 -5.52 19.05
C SER A 97 -0.08 -5.97 18.07
N SER A 98 0.34 -6.71 17.04
CA SER A 98 -0.56 -7.46 16.17
C SER A 98 -0.41 -8.96 16.39
N ARG A 99 -1.43 -9.71 15.97
CA ARG A 99 -1.45 -11.17 15.93
C ARG A 99 -1.69 -11.60 14.51
N GLY A 100 -1.05 -12.68 14.08
CA GLY A 100 -1.23 -13.11 12.70
C GLY A 100 -0.50 -14.39 12.36
N LEU A 101 -0.74 -14.83 11.15
CA LEU A 101 -0.01 -15.91 10.52
C LEU A 101 1.28 -15.36 9.92
N ARG A 102 2.43 -15.87 10.34
CA ARG A 102 3.73 -15.51 9.78
C ARG A 102 4.25 -16.66 8.93
N PHE A 103 4.66 -16.36 7.70
CA PHE A 103 5.47 -17.28 6.91
C PHE A 103 6.91 -17.29 7.45
N ALA A 104 7.41 -18.46 7.81
CA ALA A 104 8.76 -18.70 8.29
C ALA A 104 9.43 -19.72 7.38
N ALA A 105 10.34 -19.25 6.53
CA ALA A 105 11.13 -20.14 5.70
C ALA A 105 12.05 -21.02 6.59
N PRO A 106 12.34 -22.27 6.19
CA PRO A 106 13.33 -23.10 6.87
C PRO A 106 14.72 -22.43 6.86
N ASP A 107 15.61 -22.88 7.76
CA ASP A 107 16.92 -22.26 8.03
C ASP A 107 17.65 -21.78 6.77
N TRP A 108 18.02 -20.49 6.76
CA TRP A 108 18.57 -19.75 5.63
C TRP A 108 19.82 -20.41 5.02
N HIS A 109 20.60 -21.12 5.84
CA HIS A 109 21.80 -21.83 5.41
C HIS A 109 21.53 -23.04 4.52
N GLN A 110 20.31 -23.61 4.55
CA GLN A 110 19.90 -24.76 3.75
C GLN A 110 18.78 -24.42 2.76
N ASN A 111 18.53 -23.12 2.56
CA ASN A 111 17.30 -22.66 1.94
C ASN A 111 17.49 -22.44 0.43
N THR A 112 16.74 -23.19 -0.37
CA THR A 112 16.60 -22.88 -1.79
C THR A 112 15.65 -21.71 -1.97
N VAL A 113 15.79 -20.95 -3.06
CA VAL A 113 14.85 -19.86 -3.40
C VAL A 113 13.41 -20.35 -3.33
N SER A 114 13.12 -21.52 -3.91
CA SER A 114 11.78 -22.14 -3.91
C SER A 114 11.15 -22.32 -2.52
N ARG A 115 11.94 -22.60 -1.48
CA ARG A 115 11.48 -22.78 -0.09
C ARG A 115 11.26 -21.47 0.65
N SER A 116 11.78 -20.36 0.12
CA SER A 116 11.57 -19.01 0.64
C SER A 116 10.41 -18.29 -0.04
N LEU A 117 9.92 -18.80 -1.17
CA LEU A 117 8.79 -18.23 -1.88
C LEU A 117 7.50 -18.49 -1.11
N PHE A 118 6.62 -17.50 -1.16
CA PHE A 118 5.32 -17.53 -0.52
C PHE A 118 4.33 -16.75 -1.39
N ASN A 119 3.17 -17.37 -1.67
CA ASN A 119 2.06 -16.70 -2.31
C ASN A 119 1.08 -16.15 -1.25
N PRO A 120 1.05 -14.83 -0.98
CA PRO A 120 0.10 -14.26 -0.01
C PRO A 120 -1.36 -14.37 -0.45
N TYR A 121 -1.64 -14.41 -1.76
CA TYR A 121 -3.00 -14.35 -2.29
C TYR A 121 -3.84 -15.59 -1.97
N ARG A 122 -3.22 -16.74 -1.67
CA ARG A 122 -3.96 -17.90 -1.16
C ARG A 122 -4.76 -17.60 0.11
N HIS A 123 -4.24 -16.72 0.98
CA HIS A 123 -4.89 -16.35 2.23
C HIS A 123 -6.00 -15.30 2.03
N PHE A 124 -6.09 -14.75 0.83
CA PHE A 124 -7.19 -13.92 0.36
C PHE A 124 -8.17 -14.71 -0.52
N GLY A 125 -8.07 -16.05 -0.56
CA GLY A 125 -8.96 -16.91 -1.35
C GLY A 125 -8.61 -17.02 -2.84
N ARG A 126 -7.43 -16.53 -3.25
CA ARG A 126 -6.93 -16.56 -4.64
C ARG A 126 -5.60 -17.29 -4.73
N ALA A 127 -5.63 -18.60 -4.49
CA ALA A 127 -4.45 -19.46 -4.64
C ALA A 127 -4.00 -19.61 -6.11
N ASP A 128 -4.88 -19.27 -7.06
CA ASP A 128 -4.66 -19.29 -8.50
C ASP A 128 -3.85 -18.07 -9.02
N VAL A 129 -3.67 -17.04 -8.19
CA VAL A 129 -2.98 -15.80 -8.57
C VAL A 129 -1.64 -15.71 -7.86
N PHE A 130 -0.60 -15.27 -8.55
CA PHE A 130 0.73 -15.01 -7.99
C PHE A 130 1.04 -13.52 -7.95
N PRO A 131 1.77 -13.02 -6.93
CA PRO A 131 2.18 -11.63 -6.87
C PRO A 131 3.15 -11.29 -8.01
N ARG A 132 3.13 -10.03 -8.45
CA ARG A 132 4.15 -9.55 -9.39
C ARG A 132 5.53 -9.70 -8.75
N GLY A 133 6.50 -10.20 -9.53
CA GLY A 133 7.84 -10.51 -9.04
C GLY A 133 7.98 -11.92 -8.45
N PHE A 134 6.91 -12.71 -8.37
CA PHE A 134 7.04 -14.15 -8.11
C PHE A 134 7.74 -14.83 -9.30
N PRO A 135 8.83 -15.60 -9.09
CA PRO A 135 9.54 -16.21 -10.21
C PRO A 135 8.68 -17.30 -10.88
N LEU A 136 8.50 -17.16 -12.19
CA LEU A 136 7.55 -17.96 -12.97
C LEU A 136 7.91 -19.44 -13.00
N GLU A 137 9.21 -19.75 -13.00
CA GLU A 137 9.73 -21.11 -12.97
C GLU A 137 9.31 -21.90 -11.71
N PHE A 138 8.94 -21.20 -10.65
CA PHE A 138 8.44 -21.81 -9.42
C PHE A 138 6.92 -21.74 -9.29
N ALA A 139 6.20 -20.93 -10.07
CA ALA A 139 4.77 -20.70 -9.90
C ALA A 139 3.94 -21.98 -10.13
N GLU A 140 4.20 -22.72 -11.22
CA GLU A 140 3.45 -23.94 -11.55
C GLU A 140 3.67 -25.06 -10.52
N ASN A 141 4.87 -25.17 -9.97
CA ASN A 141 5.29 -26.24 -9.06
C ASN A 141 5.42 -25.77 -7.61
N HIS A 142 4.83 -24.61 -7.26
CA HIS A 142 4.96 -24.07 -5.92
C HIS A 142 4.14 -24.90 -4.93
N ASP A 143 4.82 -25.75 -4.16
CA ASP A 143 4.17 -26.46 -3.06
C ASP A 143 3.91 -25.51 -1.89
N HIS A 144 2.62 -25.31 -1.64
CA HIS A 144 2.08 -24.45 -0.61
C HIS A 144 2.13 -25.12 0.77
N HIS A 145 3.32 -25.52 1.23
CA HIS A 145 3.40 -26.35 2.41
C HIS A 145 3.04 -25.56 3.69
N ASP A 146 1.96 -25.98 4.37
CA ASP A 146 1.42 -25.28 5.55
C ASP A 146 2.37 -25.31 6.76
N SER A 147 3.36 -26.21 6.75
CA SER A 147 4.37 -26.31 7.80
C SER A 147 5.35 -25.13 7.82
N SER A 148 5.31 -24.23 6.83
CA SER A 148 6.06 -22.97 6.83
C SER A 148 5.34 -21.84 7.56
N TYR A 149 4.10 -22.01 8.01
CA TYR A 149 3.39 -20.98 8.76
C TYR A 149 3.47 -21.19 10.27
N ARG A 150 3.58 -20.08 10.99
CA ARG A 150 3.56 -20.05 12.47
C ARG A 150 2.57 -19.00 12.93
N LEU A 151 1.76 -19.35 13.92
CA LEU A 151 0.91 -18.38 14.60
C LEU A 151 1.78 -17.49 15.49
N CYS A 152 1.89 -16.21 15.14
CA CYS A 152 2.56 -15.22 15.97
C CYS A 152 1.53 -14.55 16.89
N ARG A 153 1.72 -14.73 18.21
CA ARG A 153 0.81 -14.18 19.23
C ARG A 153 1.11 -12.74 19.63
N VAL A 154 2.32 -12.26 19.37
CA VAL A 154 2.76 -10.88 19.59
C VAL A 154 3.84 -10.57 18.56
N GLN A 155 3.57 -9.60 17.68
CA GLN A 155 4.58 -9.01 16.81
C GLN A 155 4.36 -7.49 16.74
N ARG A 156 5.41 -6.75 16.39
CA ARG A 156 5.24 -5.34 16.03
C ARG A 156 4.41 -5.27 14.73
N PRO A 157 3.41 -4.38 14.64
CA PRO A 157 2.68 -4.15 13.40
C PRO A 157 3.65 -3.83 12.25
N PRO A 158 3.41 -4.35 11.04
CA PRO A 158 4.24 -3.99 9.89
C PRO A 158 4.04 -2.50 9.56
N VAL A 159 5.12 -1.86 9.11
CA VAL A 159 5.09 -0.44 8.67
C VAL A 159 4.16 -0.25 7.46
N VAL A 160 4.03 -1.29 6.62
CA VAL A 160 3.13 -1.31 5.48
C VAL A 160 2.15 -2.46 5.64
N GLN A 161 0.86 -2.13 5.60
CA GLN A 161 -0.22 -3.11 5.53
C GLN A 161 -0.79 -3.12 4.12
N GLN A 162 -0.91 -4.31 3.52
CA GLN A 162 -1.57 -4.50 2.23
C GLN A 162 -2.84 -5.31 2.44
N VAL A 163 -3.93 -4.86 1.80
CA VAL A 163 -5.21 -5.54 1.81
C VAL A 163 -5.64 -5.75 0.35
N MET A 164 -6.02 -6.99 0.03
CA MET A 164 -6.67 -7.31 -1.23
C MET A 164 -8.19 -7.36 -1.00
N LEU A 165 -8.92 -6.53 -1.73
CA LEU A 165 -10.38 -6.56 -1.76
C LEU A 165 -10.80 -7.32 -3.03
N LEU A 166 -11.55 -8.40 -2.85
CA LEU A 166 -12.17 -9.13 -3.96
C LEU A 166 -13.63 -8.69 -4.06
N LYS A 167 -14.10 -8.43 -5.27
CA LYS A 167 -15.50 -8.16 -5.59
C LYS A 167 -16.16 -9.43 -6.12
#